data_AF-M7TJ38-F1
#
_entry.id   AF-M7TJ38-F1
#
_cell.length_a   1.000
_cell.length_b   1.000
_cell.length_c   1.000
_cell.angle_alpha   90.00
_cell.angle_beta   90.00
_cell.angle_gamma   90.00
#
_symmetry.space_group_name_H-M   'P 1'
#
loop_
_entity.id
_entity.type
_entity.pdbx_description
1 polymer ?
#
loop_
_entity_poly.entity_id
_entity_poly.type
_entity_poly.pdbx_seq_one_letter_code
_entity_poly.pdbx_strand_id
1 'polypeptide(L)'
;MAFFLTLAYIALSIDASGLVRYLAFVVLKKGGKVGHILFFYLYAFFFALGSFIGNDPIILSGTAFLAYMTRVSSNIVHPRAWIHSQFAIANIASAILVSSNPTNLVLAGAFSIRFIDYTANMIVPVIITAIVLFPFLLYIVFADEMLIPLEITMHELSDAQKAKPAVNPNIPHARGKLEEQEDSSGTTDQAKSLPLEEIMNPFLDKGGAAFGAIIMAATLVTVLALNASSQAGQERPIFYVTLPAAFVMFVWDVGFGWVHRNETREIARKGREEIQEAREERAAREEQARKAGLEQYQEGAPDPSNPYGTPSSAPNIHERPSTPMVFISEPSNMSTLAKPALVTKGWVQVFAYGWDHWVTKTGIVGSIGGMGFLSVVLCNFAGTNIGTTILLSRVIQAWAEIRNSSDVAISDRMFWGTVYSMALGVNYGAFSTAFSASLAGLLWRDILSRKHIRVLSREFAKVNLPIIAMAMTVGCVVLIGEIYIMRHDGPYSL
;
A
#
# COMPACT_ATOMS: atom_id res chain seq x y z
N MET A 1 1.48 -16.53 -7.08
CA MET A 1 0.12 -15.95 -7.10
C MET A 1 -0.76 -16.46 -5.96
N ALA A 2 -0.89 -17.78 -5.75
CA ALA A 2 -1.73 -18.35 -4.69
C ALA A 2 -1.44 -17.80 -3.28
N PHE A 3 -0.16 -17.65 -2.92
CA PHE A 3 0.27 -17.00 -1.67
C PHE A 3 -0.35 -15.61 -1.46
N PHE A 4 -0.26 -14.73 -2.46
CA PHE A 4 -0.81 -13.37 -2.36
C PHE A 4 -2.32 -13.35 -2.26
N LEU A 5 -3.01 -14.17 -3.06
CA LEU A 5 -4.47 -14.24 -3.02
C LEU A 5 -4.99 -14.74 -1.67
N THR A 6 -4.31 -15.74 -1.10
CA THR A 6 -4.72 -16.35 0.17
C THR A 6 -4.47 -15.43 1.36
N LEU A 7 -3.33 -14.73 1.42
CA LEU A 7 -3.09 -13.71 2.45
C LEU A 7 -3.98 -12.48 2.28
N ALA A 8 -4.20 -12.01 1.05
CA ALA A 8 -5.13 -10.91 0.79
C ALA A 8 -6.54 -11.27 1.24
N TYR A 9 -6.99 -12.50 1.00
CA TYR A 9 -8.28 -12.99 1.48
C TYR A 9 -8.37 -12.94 3.02
N ILE A 10 -7.39 -13.50 3.73
CA ILE A 10 -7.36 -13.47 5.21
C ILE A 10 -7.37 -12.02 5.72
N ALA A 11 -6.57 -11.14 5.12
CA ALA A 11 -6.52 -9.72 5.50
C ALA A 11 -7.84 -8.98 5.25
N LEU A 12 -8.49 -9.24 4.11
CA LEU A 12 -9.81 -8.66 3.79
C LEU A 12 -10.89 -9.16 4.73
N SER A 13 -10.89 -10.45 5.08
CA SER A 13 -11.84 -11.02 6.03
C SER A 13 -11.67 -10.39 7.43
N ILE A 14 -10.43 -10.15 7.87
CA ILE A 14 -10.15 -9.42 9.12
C ILE A 14 -10.63 -7.96 9.06
N ASP A 15 -10.45 -7.22 7.95
CA ASP A 15 -11.01 -5.86 7.80
C ASP A 15 -12.56 -5.89 7.81
N ALA A 16 -13.17 -6.91 7.19
CA ALA A 16 -14.61 -7.09 7.19
C ALA A 16 -15.18 -7.29 8.61
N SER A 17 -14.49 -8.04 9.47
CA SER A 17 -14.86 -8.22 10.89
C SER A 17 -14.87 -6.91 11.71
N GLY A 18 -14.24 -5.85 11.18
CA GLY A 18 -14.11 -4.55 11.83
C GLY A 18 -12.96 -4.42 12.83
N LEU A 19 -12.15 -5.47 12.99
CA LEU A 19 -10.97 -5.46 13.86
C LEU A 19 -10.01 -4.31 13.54
N VAL A 20 -9.75 -4.05 12.26
CA VAL A 20 -8.83 -2.99 11.81
C VAL A 20 -9.32 -1.60 12.24
N ARG A 21 -10.63 -1.33 12.10
CA ARG A 21 -11.27 -0.08 12.54
C ARG A 21 -11.19 0.09 14.05
N TYR A 22 -11.51 -0.97 14.80
CA TYR A 22 -11.40 -0.99 16.25
C TYR A 22 -9.97 -0.72 16.73
N LEU A 23 -8.97 -1.36 16.13
CA LEU A 23 -7.57 -1.15 16.48
C LEU A 23 -7.11 0.29 16.21
N ALA A 24 -7.54 0.88 15.09
CA ALA A 24 -7.22 2.29 14.77
C ALA A 24 -7.74 3.23 15.88
N PHE A 25 -8.97 3.02 16.34
CA PHE A 25 -9.55 3.77 17.44
C PHE A 25 -8.80 3.55 18.78
N VAL A 26 -8.47 2.30 19.13
CA VAL A 26 -7.76 1.98 20.37
C VAL A 26 -6.35 2.59 20.41
N VAL A 27 -5.64 2.55 19.28
CA VAL A 27 -4.29 3.12 19.17
C VAL A 27 -4.34 4.64 19.33
N LEU A 28 -5.29 5.32 18.70
CA LEU A 28 -5.45 6.78 18.88
C LEU A 28 -5.83 7.15 20.31
N LYS A 29 -6.79 6.44 20.92
CA LYS A 29 -7.21 6.72 22.30
C LYS A 29 -6.06 6.56 23.32
N LYS A 30 -5.13 5.64 23.08
CA LYS A 30 -3.99 5.39 23.97
C LYS A 30 -2.74 6.21 23.63
N GLY A 31 -2.47 6.43 22.34
CA GLY A 31 -1.22 6.98 21.83
C GLY A 31 -1.32 8.38 21.22
N GLY A 32 -2.53 8.92 21.02
CA GLY A 32 -2.75 10.22 20.36
C GLY A 32 -2.22 11.44 21.11
N LYS A 33 -1.87 11.31 22.40
CA LYS A 33 -1.37 12.42 23.23
C LYS A 33 -0.08 13.06 22.71
N VAL A 34 0.77 12.29 22.03
CA VAL A 34 2.01 12.79 21.43
C VAL A 34 2.16 12.19 20.03
N GLY A 35 1.78 12.96 19.01
CA GLY A 35 1.69 12.47 17.63
C GLY A 35 3.04 12.04 17.04
N HIS A 36 4.13 12.73 17.37
CA HIS A 36 5.49 12.34 16.93
C HIS A 36 5.93 10.99 17.52
N ILE A 37 5.60 10.74 18.79
CA ILE A 37 5.88 9.45 19.44
C ILE A 37 5.01 8.36 18.83
N LEU A 38 3.73 8.63 18.54
CA LEU A 38 2.88 7.67 17.84
C LEU A 38 3.42 7.34 16.44
N PHE A 39 3.87 8.37 15.71
CA PHE A 39 4.51 8.21 14.40
C PHE A 39 5.75 7.32 14.49
N PHE A 40 6.61 7.55 15.49
CA PHE A 40 7.75 6.69 15.78
C PHE A 40 7.35 5.24 16.09
N TYR A 41 6.37 5.01 16.97
CA TYR A 41 5.94 3.67 17.32
C TYR A 41 5.36 2.91 16.13
N LEU A 42 4.55 3.56 15.29
CA LEU A 42 4.01 2.95 14.09
C LEU A 42 5.11 2.69 13.04
N TYR A 43 6.05 3.61 12.88
CA TYR A 43 7.22 3.41 12.01
C TYR A 43 8.05 2.19 12.45
N ALA A 44 8.41 2.11 13.74
CA ALA A 44 9.16 1.01 14.31
C ALA A 44 8.38 -0.32 14.25
N PHE A 45 7.06 -0.27 14.48
CA PHE A 45 6.18 -1.43 14.37
C PHE A 45 6.15 -1.99 12.94
N PHE A 46 5.96 -1.14 11.93
CA PHE A 46 5.96 -1.56 10.54
C PHE A 46 7.33 -2.03 10.06
N PHE A 47 8.42 -1.42 10.55
CA PHE A 47 9.77 -1.91 10.31
C PHE A 47 9.95 -3.32 10.87
N ALA A 48 9.66 -3.53 12.15
CA ALA A 48 9.83 -4.82 12.81
C ALA A 48 9.01 -5.91 12.12
N LEU A 49 7.72 -5.67 11.87
CA LEU A 49 6.91 -6.65 11.14
C LEU A 49 7.47 -6.87 9.72
N GLY A 50 7.90 -5.82 9.02
CA GLY A 50 8.37 -5.89 7.63
C GLY A 50 9.61 -6.75 7.47
N SER A 51 10.48 -6.73 8.47
CA SER A 51 11.67 -7.58 8.52
C SER A 51 11.34 -9.06 8.56
N PHE A 52 10.33 -9.48 9.34
CA PHE A 52 10.03 -10.90 9.58
C PHE A 52 8.93 -11.48 8.67
N ILE A 53 7.90 -10.69 8.39
CA ILE A 53 6.70 -11.14 7.68
C ILE A 53 6.78 -10.83 6.18
N GLY A 54 7.46 -9.76 5.83
CA GLY A 54 7.50 -9.22 4.48
C GLY A 54 6.63 -7.99 4.28
N ASN A 55 6.88 -7.31 3.16
CA ASN A 55 6.27 -6.02 2.82
C ASN A 55 4.77 -6.15 2.50
N ASP A 56 4.37 -7.18 1.76
CA ASP A 56 3.02 -7.26 1.19
C ASP A 56 1.90 -7.36 2.24
N PRO A 57 1.95 -8.24 3.27
CA PRO A 57 0.89 -8.33 4.28
C PRO A 57 0.71 -7.06 5.09
N ILE A 58 1.82 -6.35 5.32
CA ILE A 58 1.87 -5.12 6.12
C ILE A 58 1.35 -3.94 5.31
N ILE A 59 1.67 -3.88 4.02
CA ILE A 59 1.10 -2.88 3.13
C ILE A 59 -0.41 -3.07 3.02
N LEU A 60 -0.89 -4.32 2.90
CA LEU A 60 -2.33 -4.60 2.83
C LEU A 60 -3.08 -4.18 4.11
N SER A 61 -2.60 -4.62 5.28
CA SER A 61 -3.29 -4.37 6.56
C SER A 61 -2.99 -2.97 7.13
N GLY A 62 -1.75 -2.53 7.08
CA GLY A 62 -1.27 -1.26 7.59
C GLY A 62 -1.83 -0.06 6.83
N THR A 63 -1.94 -0.14 5.50
CA THR A 63 -2.54 0.95 4.71
C THR A 63 -4.00 1.17 5.10
N ALA A 64 -4.78 0.08 5.24
CA ALA A 64 -6.17 0.18 5.67
C ALA A 64 -6.29 0.75 7.09
N PHE A 65 -5.47 0.25 8.03
CA PHE A 65 -5.39 0.75 9.40
C PHE A 65 -5.11 2.26 9.44
N LEU A 66 -4.07 2.72 8.73
CA LEU A 66 -3.67 4.13 8.71
C LEU A 66 -4.72 5.02 8.04
N ALA A 67 -5.39 4.52 7.00
CA ALA A 67 -6.48 5.25 6.36
C ALA A 67 -7.65 5.49 7.33
N TYR A 68 -8.01 4.52 8.18
CA TYR A 68 -9.02 4.73 9.22
C TYR A 68 -8.51 5.66 10.33
N MET A 69 -7.30 5.43 10.82
CA MET A 69 -6.71 6.21 11.91
C MET A 69 -6.66 7.71 11.56
N THR A 70 -6.15 8.03 10.39
CA THR A 70 -6.06 9.43 9.93
C THR A 70 -7.44 10.06 9.69
N ARG A 71 -8.45 9.28 9.29
CA ARG A 71 -9.81 9.78 9.10
C ARG A 71 -10.53 10.08 10.42
N VAL A 72 -10.23 9.36 11.50
CA VAL A 72 -10.79 9.63 12.86
C VAL A 72 -10.18 10.86 13.50
N SER A 73 -8.99 11.25 13.05
CA SER A 73 -8.23 12.37 13.59
C SER A 73 -8.76 13.69 13.01
N SER A 74 -9.12 14.65 13.86
CA SER A 74 -9.72 15.92 13.43
C SER A 74 -8.70 16.94 12.91
N ASN A 75 -7.44 16.81 13.31
CA ASN A 75 -6.37 17.74 12.97
C ASN A 75 -5.32 17.17 11.99
N ILE A 76 -5.54 15.96 11.46
CA ILE A 76 -4.71 15.41 10.36
C ILE A 76 -5.41 15.74 9.04
N VAL A 77 -4.91 16.75 8.33
CA VAL A 77 -5.54 17.23 7.08
C VAL A 77 -5.35 16.23 5.94
N HIS A 78 -4.17 15.61 5.86
CA HIS A 78 -3.88 14.64 4.81
C HIS A 78 -3.09 13.41 5.33
N PRO A 79 -3.52 12.18 5.03
CA PRO A 79 -2.84 10.96 5.49
C PRO A 79 -1.48 10.66 4.82
N ARG A 80 -0.94 11.61 4.05
CA ARG A 80 0.25 11.43 3.19
C ARG A 80 1.43 10.90 4.00
N ALA A 81 1.78 11.58 5.09
CA ALA A 81 2.96 11.25 5.88
C ALA A 81 2.92 9.81 6.40
N TRP A 82 1.82 9.41 7.01
CA TRP A 82 1.62 8.10 7.61
C TRP A 82 1.69 6.98 6.57
N ILE A 83 0.94 7.12 5.49
CA ILE A 83 0.76 6.05 4.51
C ILE A 83 2.01 5.90 3.63
N HIS A 84 2.64 7.00 3.21
CA HIS A 84 3.90 6.93 2.46
C HIS A 84 5.05 6.40 3.33
N SER A 85 5.12 6.78 4.61
CA SER A 85 6.14 6.27 5.53
C SER A 85 6.00 4.77 5.76
N GLN A 86 4.77 4.28 5.96
CA GLN A 86 4.47 2.85 6.08
C GLN A 86 4.87 2.09 4.81
N PHE A 87 4.51 2.63 3.64
CA PHE A 87 4.85 2.00 2.37
C PHE A 87 6.36 1.94 2.13
N ALA A 88 7.09 3.02 2.43
CA ALA A 88 8.55 3.04 2.33
C ALA A 88 9.20 2.05 3.32
N ILE A 89 8.84 2.13 4.61
CA ILE A 89 9.51 1.34 5.64
C ILE A 89 9.23 -0.15 5.53
N ALA A 90 8.02 -0.55 5.10
CA ALA A 90 7.70 -1.95 4.88
C ALA A 90 8.55 -2.57 3.76
N ASN A 91 8.78 -1.84 2.67
CA ASN A 91 9.63 -2.29 1.57
C ASN A 91 11.12 -2.29 1.97
N ILE A 92 11.61 -1.26 2.68
CA ILE A 92 12.98 -1.21 3.22
C ILE A 92 13.24 -2.41 4.14
N ALA A 93 12.35 -2.64 5.11
CA ALA A 93 12.50 -3.71 6.09
C ALA A 93 12.49 -5.10 5.45
N SER A 94 11.71 -5.31 4.38
CA SER A 94 11.63 -6.60 3.69
C SER A 94 12.94 -7.03 3.01
N ALA A 95 13.92 -6.13 2.88
CA ALA A 95 15.24 -6.44 2.34
C ALA A 95 16.12 -7.28 3.28
N ILE A 96 15.77 -7.39 4.58
CA ILE A 96 16.62 -8.07 5.57
C ILE A 96 16.66 -9.58 5.36
N LEU A 97 15.50 -10.23 5.22
CA LEU A 97 15.41 -11.69 5.08
C LEU A 97 15.11 -12.10 3.65
N VAL A 98 15.71 -13.22 3.23
CA VAL A 98 15.46 -13.81 1.90
C VAL A 98 13.97 -14.15 1.69
N SER A 99 13.30 -14.58 2.75
CA SER A 99 11.91 -14.99 2.68
C SER A 99 10.89 -13.84 2.73
N SER A 100 11.31 -12.67 3.20
CA SER A 100 10.41 -11.53 3.42
C SER A 100 9.98 -10.84 2.12
N ASN A 101 10.67 -11.12 1.00
CA ASN A 101 10.30 -10.61 -0.30
C ASN A 101 10.67 -11.63 -1.40
N PRO A 102 9.75 -11.98 -2.33
CA PRO A 102 10.09 -12.91 -3.43
C PRO A 102 11.27 -12.45 -4.29
N THR A 103 11.55 -11.15 -4.35
CA THR A 103 12.75 -10.62 -5.03
C THR A 103 14.03 -11.16 -4.40
N ASN A 104 14.10 -11.26 -3.08
CA ASN A 104 15.26 -11.75 -2.37
C ASN A 104 15.45 -13.26 -2.62
N LEU A 105 14.35 -14.02 -2.68
CA LEU A 105 14.41 -15.44 -3.04
C LEU A 105 14.95 -15.66 -4.45
N VAL A 106 14.49 -14.86 -5.42
CA VAL A 106 15.01 -14.92 -6.81
C VAL A 106 16.49 -14.56 -6.86
N LEU A 107 16.92 -13.54 -6.11
CA LEU A 107 18.32 -13.11 -6.03
C LEU A 107 19.19 -14.18 -5.37
N ALA A 108 18.79 -14.69 -4.21
CA ALA A 108 19.51 -15.73 -3.48
C ALA A 108 19.62 -17.01 -4.31
N GLY A 109 18.55 -17.41 -5.02
CA GLY A 109 18.59 -18.54 -5.94
C GLY A 109 19.51 -18.32 -7.14
N ALA A 110 19.56 -17.10 -7.70
CA ALA A 110 20.39 -16.79 -8.86
C ALA A 110 21.91 -16.82 -8.58
N PHE A 111 22.32 -16.52 -7.35
CA PHE A 111 23.73 -16.52 -6.93
C PHE A 111 24.05 -17.58 -5.87
N SER A 112 23.13 -18.51 -5.64
CA SER A 112 23.28 -19.60 -4.64
C SER A 112 23.68 -19.12 -3.24
N ILE A 113 23.18 -17.95 -2.81
CA ILE A 113 23.50 -17.35 -1.51
C ILE A 113 22.74 -18.07 -0.41
N ARG A 114 23.44 -18.50 0.65
CA ARG A 114 22.77 -19.02 1.85
C ARG A 114 21.98 -17.90 2.52
N PHE A 115 20.81 -18.23 3.08
CA PHE A 115 19.92 -17.21 3.66
C PHE A 115 20.57 -16.44 4.80
N ILE A 116 21.41 -17.10 5.59
CA ILE A 116 22.15 -16.47 6.69
C ILE A 116 23.20 -15.49 6.18
N ASP A 117 23.92 -15.82 5.11
CA ASP A 117 24.93 -14.92 4.52
C ASP A 117 24.26 -13.71 3.90
N TYR A 118 23.15 -13.93 3.19
CA TYR A 118 22.35 -12.82 2.67
C TYR A 118 21.92 -11.88 3.79
N THR A 119 21.31 -12.42 4.85
CA THR A 119 20.81 -11.62 5.97
C THR A 119 21.94 -10.87 6.66
N ALA A 120 23.09 -11.52 6.87
CA ALA A 120 24.24 -10.92 7.53
C ALA A 120 24.80 -9.71 6.75
N ASN A 121 24.77 -9.73 5.41
CA ASN A 121 25.26 -8.63 4.58
C ASN A 121 24.18 -7.54 4.31
N MET A 122 22.92 -7.80 4.66
CA MET A 122 21.80 -6.88 4.38
C MET A 122 21.29 -6.17 5.64
N ILE A 123 21.45 -6.77 6.82
CA ILE A 123 20.87 -6.25 8.06
C ILE A 123 21.41 -4.87 8.45
N VAL A 124 22.72 -4.66 8.33
CA VAL A 124 23.40 -3.41 8.72
C VAL A 124 22.98 -2.24 7.82
N PRO A 125 23.06 -2.31 6.47
CA PRO A 125 22.65 -1.20 5.61
C PRO A 125 21.17 -0.88 5.75
N VAL A 126 20.32 -1.89 5.95
CA VAL A 126 18.88 -1.69 6.09
C VAL A 126 18.52 -1.04 7.42
N ILE A 127 19.09 -1.49 8.54
CA ILE A 127 18.84 -0.88 9.87
C ILE A 127 19.33 0.57 9.90
N ILE A 128 20.53 0.84 9.40
CA ILE A 128 21.06 2.21 9.38
C ILE A 128 20.20 3.10 8.47
N THR A 129 19.76 2.58 7.32
CA THR A 129 18.81 3.30 6.45
C THR A 129 17.54 3.65 7.21
N ALA A 130 16.92 2.71 7.93
CA ALA A 130 15.70 2.96 8.70
C ALA A 130 15.91 4.00 9.80
N ILE A 131 17.03 3.94 10.53
CA ILE A 131 17.36 4.90 11.60
C ILE A 131 17.52 6.31 11.02
N VAL A 132 18.23 6.47 9.90
CA VAL A 132 18.47 7.79 9.29
C VAL A 132 17.23 8.31 8.58
N LEU A 133 16.44 7.42 7.99
CA LEU A 133 15.25 7.81 7.25
C LEU A 133 14.15 8.36 8.17
N PHE A 134 14.01 7.85 9.40
CA PHE A 134 13.01 8.34 10.35
C PHE A 134 13.06 9.87 10.59
N PRO A 135 14.16 10.47 11.07
CA PRO A 135 14.24 11.92 11.26
C PRO A 135 14.16 12.68 9.93
N PHE A 136 14.63 12.11 8.82
CA PHE A 136 14.46 12.73 7.50
C PHE A 136 12.98 12.84 7.09
N LEU A 137 12.20 11.78 7.33
CA LEU A 137 10.76 11.81 7.07
C LEU A 137 10.06 12.82 7.96
N LEU A 138 10.36 12.81 9.26
CA LEU A 138 9.68 13.66 10.25
C LEU A 138 10.01 15.15 10.09
N TYR A 139 11.28 15.50 9.85
CA TYR A 139 11.72 16.90 9.90
C TYR A 139 12.01 17.53 8.54
N ILE A 140 12.06 16.76 7.46
CA ILE A 140 12.36 17.28 6.11
C ILE A 140 11.22 17.00 5.13
N VAL A 141 10.79 15.74 4.98
CA VAL A 141 9.75 15.40 3.99
C VAL A 141 8.35 15.77 4.47
N PHE A 142 8.06 15.51 5.74
CA PHE A 142 6.76 15.74 6.39
C PHE A 142 6.86 16.73 7.55
N ALA A 143 7.67 17.77 7.37
CA ALA A 143 7.92 18.80 8.38
C ALA A 143 6.67 19.64 8.75
N ASP A 144 5.62 19.57 7.93
CA ASP A 144 4.35 20.27 8.16
C ASP A 144 3.58 19.62 9.32
N GLU A 145 3.27 20.41 10.36
CA GLU A 145 2.49 19.99 11.52
C GLU A 145 1.09 19.50 11.16
N MET A 146 0.54 19.91 10.01
CA MET A 146 -0.76 19.41 9.51
C MET A 146 -0.71 17.95 9.03
N LEU A 147 0.50 17.41 8.79
CA LEU A 147 0.71 16.03 8.38
C LEU A 147 1.02 15.13 9.58
N ILE A 148 1.81 15.62 10.53
CA ILE A 148 2.18 14.93 11.77
C ILE A 148 2.07 15.92 12.95
N PRO A 149 0.86 16.10 13.52
CA PRO A 149 0.65 17.07 14.59
C PRO A 149 1.32 16.63 15.90
N LEU A 150 1.64 17.58 16.77
CA LEU A 150 2.25 17.32 18.09
C LEU A 150 1.32 16.55 19.02
N GLU A 151 0.01 16.81 18.95
CA GLU A 151 -1.05 16.08 19.63
C GLU A 151 -2.13 15.72 18.60
N ILE A 152 -2.65 14.50 18.63
CA ILE A 152 -3.69 14.05 17.72
C ILE A 152 -5.03 14.11 18.45
N THR A 153 -5.88 15.03 18.00
CA THR A 153 -7.25 15.16 18.50
C THR A 153 -8.16 14.26 17.69
N MET A 154 -9.02 13.51 18.37
CA MET A 154 -10.08 12.75 17.70
C MET A 154 -11.29 13.66 17.50
N HIS A 155 -12.08 13.38 16.45
CA HIS A 155 -13.45 13.88 16.44
C HIS A 155 -14.20 13.38 17.69
N GLU A 156 -15.23 14.11 18.12
CA GLU A 156 -16.13 13.65 19.18
C GLU A 156 -17.52 13.45 18.59
N LEU A 157 -18.12 12.30 18.88
CA LEU A 157 -19.53 12.04 18.56
C LEU A 157 -20.42 12.72 19.58
N SER A 158 -21.56 13.25 19.12
CA SER A 158 -22.64 13.67 20.03
C SER A 158 -23.18 12.48 20.81
N ASP A 159 -23.76 12.72 21.98
CA ASP A 159 -24.24 11.63 22.85
C ASP A 159 -25.38 10.82 22.20
N ALA A 160 -26.17 11.45 21.33
CA ALA A 160 -27.17 10.77 20.50
C ALA A 160 -26.55 9.80 19.48
N GLN A 161 -25.37 10.11 18.93
CA GLN A 161 -24.66 9.24 17.99
C GLN A 161 -23.94 8.09 18.70
N LYS A 162 -23.38 8.35 19.89
CA LYS A 162 -22.77 7.29 20.73
C LYS A 162 -23.79 6.25 21.19
N ALA A 163 -25.04 6.65 21.38
CA ALA A 163 -26.12 5.77 21.84
C ALA A 163 -26.64 4.82 20.74
N LYS A 164 -26.32 5.06 19.47
CA LYS A 164 -26.73 4.16 18.38
C LYS A 164 -25.91 2.87 18.41
N PRO A 165 -26.54 1.70 18.17
CA PRO A 165 -25.81 0.44 18.05
C PRO A 165 -24.89 0.48 16.83
N ALA A 166 -23.69 -0.10 16.95
CA ALA A 166 -22.78 -0.23 15.82
C ALA A 166 -23.36 -1.18 14.76
N VAL A 167 -23.43 -0.71 13.52
CA VAL A 167 -24.01 -1.48 12.40
C VAL A 167 -22.88 -2.01 11.52
N ASN A 168 -23.02 -3.24 11.04
CA ASN A 168 -22.04 -3.85 10.15
C ASN A 168 -22.08 -3.18 8.75
N PRO A 169 -21.01 -2.49 8.33
CA PRO A 169 -21.01 -1.75 7.06
C PRO A 169 -20.95 -2.67 5.82
N ASN A 170 -20.69 -3.97 5.99
CA ASN A 170 -20.68 -4.91 4.88
C ASN A 170 -22.08 -5.45 4.54
N ILE A 171 -23.10 -5.12 5.33
CA ILE A 171 -24.48 -5.53 5.08
C ILE A 171 -25.11 -4.54 4.08
N PRO A 172 -25.72 -5.00 2.97
CA PRO A 172 -26.37 -4.12 2.01
C PRO A 172 -27.49 -3.29 2.66
N HIS A 173 -27.52 -1.99 2.35
CA HIS A 173 -28.51 -1.04 2.86
C HIS A 173 -28.51 -0.83 4.36
N ALA A 174 -27.52 -1.34 5.08
CA ALA A 174 -27.50 -1.23 6.54
C ALA A 174 -27.43 0.21 7.06
N ARG A 175 -27.13 1.17 6.18
CA ARG A 175 -27.05 2.60 6.45
C ARG A 175 -28.38 3.34 6.35
N GLY A 176 -29.43 2.70 5.84
CA GLY A 176 -30.79 3.27 5.81
C GLY A 176 -30.83 4.71 5.26
N LYS A 177 -31.45 5.63 6.00
CA LYS A 177 -31.57 7.05 5.61
C LYS A 177 -30.22 7.74 5.32
N LEU A 178 -29.12 7.27 5.91
CA LEU A 178 -27.78 7.86 5.74
C LEU A 178 -27.17 7.55 4.36
N GLU A 179 -27.48 6.38 3.80
CA GLU A 179 -26.99 5.95 2.47
C GLU A 179 -27.54 6.87 1.36
N GLU A 180 -28.81 7.26 1.47
CA GLU A 180 -29.42 8.17 0.50
C GLU A 180 -28.95 9.62 0.64
N GLN A 181 -28.64 10.05 1.86
CA GLN A 181 -28.02 11.37 2.10
C GLN A 181 -26.62 11.46 1.48
N GLU A 182 -25.85 10.37 1.44
CA GLU A 182 -24.57 10.29 0.71
C GLU A 182 -24.76 10.43 -0.81
N ASP A 183 -25.71 9.70 -1.40
CA ASP A 183 -25.95 9.73 -2.86
C ASP A 183 -26.52 11.06 -3.37
N SER A 184 -27.18 11.81 -2.49
CA SER A 184 -27.87 13.06 -2.82
C SER A 184 -27.06 14.33 -2.59
N SER A 185 -26.08 14.30 -1.68
CA SER A 185 -25.26 15.45 -1.35
C SER A 185 -24.03 15.51 -2.26
N GLY A 186 -24.14 16.26 -3.36
CA GLY A 186 -22.99 16.66 -4.18
C GLY A 186 -21.99 17.59 -3.44
N THR A 187 -22.22 17.90 -2.17
CA THR A 187 -21.42 18.77 -1.31
C THR A 187 -20.48 17.97 -0.42
N THR A 188 -19.19 18.30 -0.51
CA THR A 188 -18.04 17.49 -0.05
C THR A 188 -17.94 17.30 1.48
N ASP A 189 -18.70 18.02 2.29
CA ASP A 189 -18.51 18.05 3.75
C ASP A 189 -19.48 17.16 4.56
N GLN A 190 -20.75 17.00 4.15
CA GLN A 190 -21.70 16.10 4.84
C GLN A 190 -21.45 14.61 4.52
N ALA A 191 -21.00 14.29 3.31
CA ALA A 191 -20.59 12.94 2.92
C ALA A 191 -19.31 12.46 3.65
N LYS A 192 -18.54 13.37 4.28
CA LYS A 192 -17.37 12.99 5.10
C LYS A 192 -17.74 12.64 6.54
N SER A 193 -18.75 13.29 7.12
CA SER A 193 -19.20 13.08 8.50
C SER A 193 -19.90 11.74 8.72
N LEU A 194 -20.60 11.22 7.71
CA LEU A 194 -21.36 9.97 7.83
C LEU A 194 -20.46 8.72 7.95
N PRO A 195 -19.40 8.55 7.13
CA PRO A 195 -18.44 7.45 7.32
C PRO A 195 -17.56 7.64 8.56
N LEU A 196 -17.41 8.87 9.06
CA LEU A 196 -16.67 9.16 10.28
C LEU A 196 -17.40 8.60 11.51
N GLU A 197 -18.73 8.74 11.58
CA GLU A 197 -19.56 8.16 12.63
C GLU A 197 -19.39 6.63 12.73
N GLU A 198 -19.34 5.94 11.59
CA GLU A 198 -19.11 4.48 11.54
C GLU A 198 -17.71 4.07 12.01
N ILE A 199 -16.68 4.88 11.74
CA ILE A 199 -15.31 4.56 12.16
C ILE A 199 -15.15 4.84 13.67
N MET A 200 -15.86 5.84 14.18
CA MET A 200 -15.86 6.22 15.59
C MET A 200 -16.71 5.33 16.49
N ASN A 201 -17.75 4.69 15.94
CA ASN A 201 -18.50 3.60 16.59
C ASN A 201 -18.25 2.28 15.83
N PRO A 202 -17.03 1.71 15.91
CA PRO A 202 -16.63 0.62 15.04
C PRO A 202 -17.42 -0.64 15.35
N PHE A 203 -18.17 -1.14 14.36
CA PHE A 203 -18.70 -2.50 14.39
C PHE A 203 -17.53 -3.49 14.53
N LEU A 204 -17.64 -4.40 15.50
CA LEU A 204 -16.65 -5.44 15.75
C LEU A 204 -17.36 -6.78 15.97
N ASP A 205 -17.24 -7.66 14.98
CA ASP A 205 -17.54 -9.08 15.19
C ASP A 205 -16.37 -9.70 15.97
N LYS A 206 -16.53 -9.82 17.30
CA LYS A 206 -15.50 -10.36 18.19
C LYS A 206 -15.12 -11.80 17.82
N GLY A 207 -16.08 -12.60 17.33
CA GLY A 207 -15.86 -14.00 16.97
C GLY A 207 -15.00 -14.12 15.72
N GLY A 208 -15.45 -13.51 14.62
CA GLY A 208 -14.70 -13.45 13.37
C GLY A 208 -13.35 -12.75 13.50
N ALA A 209 -13.28 -11.67 14.28
CA ALA A 209 -12.03 -10.95 14.54
C ALA A 209 -11.01 -11.81 15.29
N ALA A 210 -11.41 -12.50 16.37
CA ALA A 210 -10.51 -13.36 17.12
C ALA A 210 -10.05 -14.56 16.29
N PHE A 211 -10.97 -15.21 15.58
CA PHE A 211 -10.65 -16.34 14.72
C PHE A 211 -9.68 -15.93 13.60
N GLY A 212 -9.99 -14.86 12.87
CA GLY A 212 -9.14 -14.32 11.81
C GLY A 212 -7.77 -13.88 12.31
N ALA A 213 -7.69 -13.22 13.47
CA ALA A 213 -6.42 -12.80 14.06
C ALA A 213 -5.55 -14.01 14.46
N ILE A 214 -6.15 -15.07 15.03
CA ILE A 214 -5.43 -16.30 15.37
C ILE A 214 -4.92 -16.99 14.12
N ILE A 215 -5.77 -17.13 13.08
CA ILE A 215 -5.37 -17.75 11.81
C ILE A 215 -4.24 -16.95 11.15
N MET A 216 -4.33 -15.62 11.11
CA MET A 216 -3.27 -14.77 10.56
C MET A 216 -1.98 -14.92 11.37
N ALA A 217 -2.04 -14.84 12.70
CA ALA A 217 -0.86 -15.00 13.56
C ALA A 217 -0.21 -16.37 13.38
N ALA A 218 -0.99 -17.46 13.42
CA ALA A 218 -0.49 -18.81 13.21
C ALA A 218 0.12 -18.98 11.81
N THR A 219 -0.50 -18.41 10.78
CA THR A 219 0.02 -18.40 9.41
C THR A 219 1.36 -17.68 9.35
N LEU A 220 1.44 -16.45 9.86
CA LEU A 220 2.66 -15.65 9.85
C LEU A 220 3.80 -16.28 10.65
N VAL A 221 3.50 -16.84 11.83
CA VAL A 221 4.48 -17.55 12.67
C VAL A 221 4.97 -18.82 11.97
N THR A 222 4.07 -19.59 11.34
CA THR A 222 4.46 -20.82 10.62
C THR A 222 5.30 -20.48 9.39
N VAL A 223 4.94 -19.42 8.66
CA VAL A 223 5.76 -18.91 7.54
C VAL A 223 7.14 -18.51 8.04
N LEU A 224 7.23 -17.72 9.11
CA LEU A 224 8.50 -17.32 9.72
C LEU A 224 9.33 -18.54 10.18
N ALA A 225 8.69 -19.52 10.82
CA ALA A 225 9.35 -20.73 11.30
C ALA A 225 9.89 -21.59 10.14
N LEU A 226 9.09 -21.77 9.08
CA LEU A 226 9.54 -22.48 7.89
C LEU A 226 10.72 -21.77 7.23
N ASN A 227 10.65 -20.45 7.11
CA ASN A 227 11.72 -19.61 6.58
C ASN A 227 13.01 -19.68 7.40
N ALA A 228 12.89 -19.76 8.73
CA ALA A 228 14.04 -19.88 9.63
C ALA A 228 14.63 -21.30 9.64
N SER A 229 13.78 -22.31 9.45
CA SER A 229 14.14 -23.74 9.52
C SER A 229 14.64 -24.33 8.21
N SER A 230 14.45 -23.64 7.07
CA SER A 230 14.85 -24.14 5.76
C SER A 230 16.38 -24.19 5.66
N GLN A 231 16.95 -25.33 6.03
CA GLN A 231 18.32 -25.71 5.67
C GLN A 231 18.37 -26.19 4.23
N ALA A 232 19.52 -25.94 3.58
CA ALA A 232 19.81 -26.14 2.17
C ALA A 232 19.10 -27.36 1.54
N GLY A 233 18.20 -27.09 0.58
CA GLY A 233 17.81 -28.07 -0.45
C GLY A 233 16.34 -28.50 -0.51
N GLN A 234 15.46 -28.15 0.43
CA GLN A 234 14.02 -28.40 0.29
C GLN A 234 13.19 -27.13 0.52
N GLU A 235 13.07 -26.31 -0.53
CA GLU A 235 12.17 -25.17 -0.54
C GLU A 235 10.72 -25.67 -0.64
N ARG A 236 9.99 -25.64 0.47
CA ARG A 236 8.54 -25.85 0.45
C ARG A 236 7.85 -24.55 0.05
N PRO A 237 7.04 -24.53 -1.01
CA PRO A 237 6.31 -23.33 -1.40
C PRO A 237 5.44 -22.79 -0.25
N ILE A 238 5.59 -21.50 0.07
CA ILE A 238 4.93 -20.85 1.22
C ILE A 238 3.39 -20.96 1.14
N PHE A 239 2.83 -21.09 -0.06
CA PHE A 239 1.39 -21.26 -0.26
C PHE A 239 0.83 -22.53 0.40
N TYR A 240 1.65 -23.54 0.69
CA TYR A 240 1.22 -24.74 1.43
C TYR A 240 0.74 -24.42 2.85
N VAL A 241 1.13 -23.27 3.41
CA VAL A 241 0.63 -22.79 4.70
C VAL A 241 -0.55 -21.83 4.51
N THR A 242 -0.40 -20.87 3.61
CA THR A 242 -1.39 -19.80 3.47
C THR A 242 -2.69 -20.27 2.81
N LEU A 243 -2.64 -21.26 1.90
CA LEU A 243 -3.83 -21.79 1.23
C LEU A 243 -4.75 -22.56 2.17
N PRO A 244 -4.27 -23.53 2.99
CA PRO A 244 -5.12 -24.15 4.02
C PRO A 244 -5.66 -23.13 5.02
N ALA A 245 -4.85 -22.17 5.45
CA ALA A 245 -5.29 -21.12 6.36
C ALA A 245 -6.44 -20.28 5.77
N ALA A 246 -6.30 -19.85 4.51
CA ALA A 246 -7.34 -19.11 3.81
C ALA A 246 -8.60 -19.95 3.57
N PHE A 247 -8.45 -21.25 3.29
CA PHE A 247 -9.59 -22.15 3.16
C PHE A 247 -10.35 -22.32 4.47
N VAL A 248 -9.63 -22.49 5.59
CA VAL A 248 -10.24 -22.55 6.94
C VAL A 248 -10.96 -21.24 7.25
N MET A 249 -10.36 -20.09 6.95
CA MET A 249 -11.00 -18.78 7.10
C MET A 249 -12.26 -18.67 6.23
N PHE A 250 -12.20 -19.12 4.98
CA PHE A 250 -13.34 -19.10 4.07
C PHE A 250 -14.51 -19.96 4.57
N VAL A 251 -14.22 -21.17 5.05
CA VAL A 251 -15.26 -22.06 5.64
C VAL A 251 -15.89 -21.40 6.87
N TRP A 252 -15.09 -20.74 7.72
CA TRP A 252 -15.60 -19.97 8.84
C TRP A 252 -16.50 -18.82 8.38
N ASP A 253 -16.05 -18.00 7.44
CA ASP A 253 -16.80 -16.84 6.93
C ASP A 253 -18.15 -17.25 6.34
N VAL A 254 -18.17 -18.31 5.52
CA VAL A 254 -19.39 -18.85 4.93
C VAL A 254 -20.31 -19.43 6.01
N GLY A 255 -19.77 -20.21 6.94
CA GLY A 255 -20.54 -20.82 8.03
C GLY A 255 -21.15 -19.77 8.96
N PHE A 256 -20.35 -18.80 9.40
CA PHE A 256 -20.77 -17.71 10.27
C PHE A 256 -21.84 -16.84 9.59
N GLY A 257 -21.64 -16.50 8.32
CA GLY A 257 -22.63 -15.76 7.53
C GLY A 257 -23.94 -16.54 7.33
N TRP A 258 -23.87 -17.87 7.18
CA TRP A 258 -25.05 -18.72 7.05
C TRP A 258 -25.88 -18.81 8.33
N VAL A 259 -25.22 -18.88 9.49
CA VAL A 259 -25.87 -18.93 10.81
C VAL A 259 -26.58 -17.60 11.10
N HIS A 260 -25.93 -16.46 10.86
CA HIS A 260 -26.49 -15.12 11.15
C HIS A 260 -27.26 -14.51 9.99
N ARG A 261 -27.68 -15.32 9.01
CA ARG A 261 -28.35 -14.82 7.79
C ARG A 261 -29.68 -14.13 8.08
N ASN A 262 -30.40 -14.56 9.11
CA ASN A 262 -31.73 -14.01 9.43
C ASN A 262 -31.59 -12.59 9.96
N GLU A 263 -30.66 -12.37 10.89
CA GLU A 263 -30.33 -11.04 11.45
C GLU A 263 -29.81 -10.11 10.34
N THR A 264 -28.87 -10.61 9.52
CA THR A 264 -28.33 -9.84 8.37
C THR A 264 -29.44 -9.42 7.39
N ARG A 265 -30.39 -10.32 7.10
CA ARG A 265 -31.54 -10.02 6.22
C ARG A 265 -32.52 -9.03 6.85
N GLU A 266 -32.72 -9.08 8.16
CA GLU A 266 -33.57 -8.13 8.86
C GLU A 266 -32.98 -6.72 8.83
N ILE A 267 -31.68 -6.58 9.11
CA ILE A 267 -30.96 -5.30 9.04
C ILE A 267 -31.05 -4.72 7.62
N ALA A 268 -30.76 -5.53 6.60
CA ALA A 268 -30.87 -5.10 5.20
C ALA A 268 -32.30 -4.74 4.79
N ARG A 269 -33.33 -5.37 5.39
CA ARG A 269 -34.74 -5.04 5.12
C ARG A 269 -35.11 -3.69 5.75
N LYS A 270 -34.81 -3.49 7.04
CA LYS A 270 -35.06 -2.22 7.74
C LYS A 270 -34.36 -1.06 7.04
N GLY A 271 -33.11 -1.26 6.64
CA GLY A 271 -32.37 -0.28 5.88
C GLY A 271 -33.01 0.12 4.55
N ARG A 272 -33.58 -0.85 3.80
CA ARG A 272 -34.34 -0.54 2.58
C ARG A 272 -35.63 0.23 2.85
N GLU A 273 -36.35 -0.12 3.92
CA GLU A 273 -37.56 0.59 4.35
C GLU A 273 -37.22 2.04 4.71
N GLU A 274 -36.14 2.25 5.48
CA GLU A 274 -35.65 3.59 5.83
C GLU A 274 -35.24 4.42 4.61
N ILE A 275 -34.54 3.84 3.64
CA ILE A 275 -34.21 4.52 2.36
C ILE A 275 -35.50 4.91 1.64
N GLN A 276 -36.47 4.00 1.54
CA GLN A 276 -37.72 4.29 0.85
C GLN A 276 -38.49 5.44 1.52
N GLU A 277 -38.56 5.44 2.84
CA GLU A 277 -39.17 6.54 3.59
C GLU A 277 -38.43 7.87 3.36
N ALA A 278 -37.10 7.87 3.34
CA ALA A 278 -36.31 9.07 3.08
C ALA A 278 -36.50 9.59 1.64
N ARG A 279 -36.61 8.71 0.64
CA ARG A 279 -36.95 9.05 -0.75
C ARG A 279 -38.29 9.79 -0.80
N GLU A 280 -39.29 9.22 -0.13
CA GLU A 280 -40.66 9.74 -0.10
C GLU A 280 -40.75 11.08 0.63
N GLU A 281 -40.10 11.21 1.79
CA GLU A 281 -40.00 12.49 2.52
C GLU A 281 -39.34 13.57 1.65
N ARG A 282 -38.29 13.23 0.90
CA ARG A 282 -37.61 14.18 0.02
C ARG A 282 -38.47 14.59 -1.17
N ALA A 283 -39.11 13.64 -1.83
CA ALA A 283 -40.03 13.92 -2.94
C ALA A 283 -41.18 14.84 -2.49
N ALA A 284 -41.73 14.60 -1.29
CA ALA A 284 -42.75 15.47 -0.71
C ALA A 284 -42.23 16.89 -0.42
N ARG A 285 -41.00 17.05 0.08
CA ARG A 285 -40.37 18.38 0.27
C ARG A 285 -40.12 19.09 -1.05
N GLU A 286 -39.65 18.39 -2.07
CA GLU A 286 -39.42 18.96 -3.41
C GLU A 286 -40.74 19.39 -4.06
N GLU A 287 -41.82 18.61 -3.90
CA GLU A 287 -43.14 18.99 -4.38
C GLU A 287 -43.69 20.22 -3.65
N GLN A 288 -43.53 20.30 -2.32
CA GLN A 288 -43.91 21.47 -1.53
C GLN A 288 -43.11 22.71 -1.92
N ALA A 289 -41.79 22.59 -2.09
CA ALA A 289 -40.94 23.69 -2.55
C ALA A 289 -41.31 24.15 -3.97
N ARG A 290 -41.67 23.22 -4.86
CA ARG A 290 -42.16 23.54 -6.21
C ARG A 290 -43.50 24.30 -6.15
N LYS A 291 -44.43 23.90 -5.29
CA LYS A 291 -45.71 24.59 -5.10
C LYS A 291 -45.50 26.01 -4.53
N ALA A 292 -44.67 26.15 -3.50
CA ALA A 292 -44.34 27.46 -2.93
C ALA A 292 -43.63 28.38 -3.94
N GLY A 293 -42.71 27.84 -4.77
CA GLY A 293 -42.05 28.60 -5.82
C GLY A 293 -42.98 29.04 -6.96
N LEU A 294 -44.02 28.25 -7.26
CA LEU A 294 -45.07 28.61 -8.23
C LEU A 294 -46.01 29.69 -7.68
N GLU A 295 -46.36 29.64 -6.39
CA GLU A 295 -47.14 30.68 -5.71
C GLU A 295 -46.37 32.02 -5.69
N GLN A 296 -45.06 31.98 -5.44
CA GLN A 296 -44.19 33.16 -5.47
C GLN A 296 -44.01 33.75 -6.88
N TYR A 297 -44.14 32.93 -7.94
CA TYR A 297 -44.17 33.38 -9.34
C TYR A 297 -45.53 34.00 -9.74
N GLN A 298 -46.63 33.56 -9.11
CA GLN A 298 -47.98 34.10 -9.35
C GLN A 298 -48.23 35.44 -8.64
N GLU A 299 -47.62 35.68 -7.47
CA GLU A 299 -47.71 36.98 -6.76
C GLU A 299 -46.79 38.07 -7.34
N GLY A 300 -45.86 37.71 -8.23
CA GLY A 300 -44.92 38.62 -8.89
C GLY A 300 -45.26 38.96 -10.34
N ALA A 301 -46.54 39.12 -10.69
CA ALA A 301 -46.92 39.54 -12.05
C ALA A 301 -46.34 40.95 -12.37
N PRO A 302 -45.67 41.16 -13.52
CA PRO A 302 -45.10 42.47 -13.83
C PRO A 302 -46.20 43.50 -14.14
N ASP A 303 -46.06 44.68 -13.53
CA ASP A 303 -46.79 45.89 -13.89
C ASP A 303 -46.55 46.22 -15.39
N PRO A 304 -47.60 46.46 -16.21
CA PRO A 304 -47.47 46.76 -17.63
C PRO A 304 -46.75 48.08 -17.97
N SER A 305 -46.28 48.87 -16.99
CA SER A 305 -45.85 50.26 -17.19
C SER A 305 -44.33 50.51 -17.29
N ASN A 306 -43.47 49.48 -17.35
CA ASN A 306 -42.01 49.68 -17.42
C ASN A 306 -41.34 49.06 -18.69
N PRO A 307 -40.87 49.85 -19.67
CA PRO A 307 -40.24 49.34 -20.89
C PRO A 307 -38.80 48.83 -20.74
N TYR A 308 -38.20 48.84 -19.54
CA TYR A 308 -36.82 48.40 -19.33
C TYR A 308 -36.72 47.37 -18.19
N GLY A 309 -37.20 46.16 -18.46
CA GLY A 309 -36.93 44.97 -17.66
C GLY A 309 -36.37 43.87 -18.56
N THR A 310 -35.05 43.69 -18.57
CA THR A 310 -34.40 42.55 -19.22
C THR A 310 -34.90 41.23 -18.63
N PRO A 311 -35.37 40.25 -19.43
CA PRO A 311 -35.74 38.94 -18.90
C PRO A 311 -34.48 38.20 -18.45
N SER A 312 -34.39 37.91 -17.15
CA SER A 312 -33.42 36.95 -16.63
C SER A 312 -33.76 35.56 -17.16
N SER A 313 -32.74 34.91 -17.69
CA SER A 313 -32.71 33.60 -18.35
C SER A 313 -33.52 32.51 -17.65
N ALA A 314 -34.30 31.77 -18.45
CA ALA A 314 -34.90 30.49 -18.11
C ALA A 314 -33.83 29.50 -17.56
N PRO A 315 -34.18 28.59 -16.64
CA PRO A 315 -33.27 27.55 -16.23
C PRO A 315 -33.08 26.58 -17.40
N ASN A 316 -31.87 26.53 -17.95
CA ASN A 316 -31.46 25.48 -18.87
C ASN A 316 -31.70 24.12 -18.18
N ILE A 317 -32.59 23.33 -18.75
CA ILE A 317 -32.66 21.89 -18.49
C ILE A 317 -31.32 21.35 -18.99
N HIS A 318 -30.39 21.09 -18.06
CA HIS A 318 -29.19 20.34 -18.37
C HIS A 318 -29.61 18.91 -18.76
N GLU A 319 -29.71 18.66 -20.06
CA GLU A 319 -29.54 17.33 -20.61
C GLU A 319 -28.26 16.74 -20.03
N ARG A 320 -28.37 15.56 -19.42
CA ARG A 320 -27.23 14.77 -18.96
C ARG A 320 -26.28 14.59 -20.14
N PRO A 321 -24.99 14.95 -20.05
CA PRO A 321 -24.03 14.43 -21.00
C PRO A 321 -23.94 12.92 -20.76
N SER A 322 -24.20 12.18 -21.84
CA SER A 322 -23.90 10.76 -21.95
C SER A 322 -22.47 10.50 -21.49
N THR A 323 -22.36 9.62 -20.49
CA THR A 323 -21.10 9.07 -19.99
C THR A 323 -20.21 8.64 -21.16
N PRO A 324 -18.97 9.16 -21.30
CA PRO A 324 -18.01 8.51 -22.16
C PRO A 324 -17.67 7.17 -21.52
N MET A 325 -17.97 6.10 -22.26
CA MET A 325 -17.56 4.74 -21.99
C MET A 325 -16.04 4.72 -21.82
N VAL A 326 -15.58 4.62 -20.57
CA VAL A 326 -14.18 4.40 -20.24
C VAL A 326 -13.86 2.98 -20.69
N PHE A 327 -13.14 2.86 -21.81
CA PHE A 327 -12.45 1.62 -22.16
C PHE A 327 -11.43 1.33 -21.04
N ILE A 328 -11.76 0.37 -20.20
CA ILE A 328 -10.79 -0.31 -19.34
C ILE A 328 -9.88 -1.08 -20.30
N SER A 329 -8.76 -0.49 -20.69
CA SER A 329 -7.67 -1.26 -21.27
C SER A 329 -7.09 -2.13 -20.15
N GLU A 330 -7.42 -3.42 -20.17
CA GLU A 330 -6.77 -4.43 -19.34
C GLU A 330 -5.24 -4.33 -19.47
N PRO A 331 -4.47 -4.25 -18.37
CA PRO A 331 -3.03 -4.41 -18.42
C PRO A 331 -2.68 -5.90 -18.36
N SER A 332 -3.24 -6.72 -19.27
CA SER A 332 -3.03 -8.17 -19.26
C SER A 332 -1.92 -8.63 -20.22
N ASN A 333 -1.48 -7.80 -21.17
CA ASN A 333 -0.61 -8.29 -22.26
C ASN A 333 0.80 -7.68 -22.39
N MET A 334 1.20 -6.72 -21.54
CA MET A 334 2.59 -6.17 -21.60
C MET A 334 3.58 -6.86 -20.65
N SER A 335 3.12 -7.53 -19.60
CA SER A 335 3.99 -8.14 -18.57
C SER A 335 4.43 -9.57 -18.88
N THR A 336 3.80 -10.24 -19.84
CA THR A 336 4.05 -11.66 -20.19
C THR A 336 4.87 -11.83 -21.46
N LEU A 337 4.94 -10.82 -22.35
CA LEU A 337 5.71 -10.92 -23.61
C LEU A 337 7.18 -10.46 -23.50
N ALA A 338 7.52 -9.59 -22.55
CA ALA A 338 8.87 -9.01 -22.48
C ALA A 338 9.92 -9.96 -21.87
N LYS A 339 9.49 -10.92 -21.03
CA LYS A 339 10.41 -11.78 -20.26
C LYS A 339 11.13 -12.83 -21.13
N PRO A 340 10.48 -13.48 -22.11
CA PRO A 340 11.20 -14.33 -23.07
C PRO A 340 11.90 -13.51 -24.16
N ALA A 341 11.37 -12.32 -24.54
CA ALA A 341 11.85 -11.57 -25.71
C ALA A 341 13.20 -10.85 -25.52
N LEU A 342 13.53 -10.36 -24.32
CA LEU A 342 14.82 -9.70 -24.08
C LEU A 342 15.99 -10.71 -24.02
N VAL A 343 15.74 -11.87 -23.39
CA VAL A 343 16.72 -12.96 -23.24
C VAL A 343 16.96 -13.67 -24.58
N THR A 344 15.93 -13.83 -25.41
CA THR A 344 16.06 -14.45 -26.73
C THR A 344 16.68 -13.54 -27.80
N LYS A 345 16.84 -12.23 -27.55
CA LYS A 345 17.37 -11.26 -28.52
C LYS A 345 18.76 -10.70 -28.21
N GLY A 346 19.48 -11.26 -27.24
CA GLY A 346 20.87 -10.87 -26.97
C GLY A 346 21.06 -9.58 -26.15
N TRP A 347 19.99 -8.96 -25.63
CA TRP A 347 20.08 -7.69 -24.89
C TRP A 347 20.80 -7.82 -23.56
N VAL A 348 20.72 -9.00 -22.92
CA VAL A 348 21.45 -9.27 -21.67
C VAL A 348 22.96 -9.12 -21.88
N GLN A 349 23.49 -9.62 -23.00
CA GLN A 349 24.90 -9.51 -23.35
C GLN A 349 25.31 -8.06 -23.61
N VAL A 350 24.46 -7.28 -24.29
CA VAL A 350 24.71 -5.84 -24.52
C VAL A 350 24.78 -5.08 -23.20
N PHE A 351 23.82 -5.34 -22.29
CA PHE A 351 23.84 -4.72 -20.96
C PHE A 351 25.02 -5.18 -20.12
N ALA A 352 25.40 -6.46 -20.18
CA ALA A 352 26.58 -6.98 -19.49
C ALA A 352 27.88 -6.34 -20.01
N TYR A 353 28.00 -6.13 -21.32
CA TYR A 353 29.13 -5.43 -21.91
C TYR A 353 29.19 -3.94 -21.51
N GLY A 354 28.03 -3.26 -21.50
CA GLY A 354 27.94 -1.89 -20.98
C GLY A 354 28.28 -1.80 -19.49
N TRP A 355 27.80 -2.76 -18.70
CA TRP A 355 28.10 -2.89 -17.28
C TRP A 355 29.59 -3.12 -17.04
N ASP A 356 30.23 -3.96 -17.86
CA ASP A 356 31.65 -4.23 -17.78
C ASP A 356 32.51 -2.97 -17.93
N HIS A 357 32.20 -2.14 -18.93
CA HIS A 357 32.86 -0.87 -19.13
C HIS A 357 32.62 0.12 -17.99
N TRP A 358 31.39 0.19 -17.48
CA TRP A 358 31.05 1.03 -16.34
C TRP A 358 31.88 0.66 -15.11
N VAL A 359 31.90 -0.63 -14.76
CA VAL A 359 32.62 -1.14 -13.59
C VAL A 359 34.13 -0.95 -13.73
N THR A 360 34.68 -1.15 -14.94
CA THR A 360 36.11 -0.89 -15.22
C THR A 360 36.50 0.56 -14.94
N LYS A 361 35.62 1.51 -15.26
CA LYS A 361 35.90 2.94 -15.10
C LYS A 361 35.68 3.45 -13.68
N THR A 362 34.73 2.85 -12.97
CA THR A 362 34.22 3.41 -11.71
C THR A 362 34.61 2.62 -10.47
N GLY A 363 35.11 1.38 -10.63
CA GLY A 363 35.56 0.53 -9.54
C GLY A 363 34.43 0.14 -8.57
N ILE A 364 34.80 -0.31 -7.37
CA ILE A 364 33.88 -0.87 -6.37
C ILE A 364 32.76 0.12 -6.01
N VAL A 365 33.10 1.39 -5.78
CA VAL A 365 32.12 2.43 -5.40
C VAL A 365 31.09 2.65 -6.52
N GLY A 366 31.54 2.70 -7.78
CA GLY A 366 30.62 2.85 -8.90
C GLY A 366 29.85 1.58 -9.26
N SER A 367 30.39 0.40 -8.95
CA SER A 367 29.63 -0.85 -9.02
C SER A 367 28.45 -0.83 -8.05
N ILE A 368 28.68 -0.44 -6.79
CA ILE A 368 27.62 -0.34 -5.78
C ILE A 368 26.63 0.77 -6.16
N GLY A 369 27.09 2.03 -6.28
CA GLY A 369 26.20 3.15 -6.60
C GLY A 369 25.46 2.98 -7.92
N GLY A 370 26.15 2.51 -8.97
CA GLY A 370 25.56 2.26 -10.29
C GLY A 370 24.52 1.15 -10.28
N MET A 371 24.80 0.03 -9.60
CA MET A 371 23.86 -1.09 -9.53
C MET A 371 22.63 -0.73 -8.69
N GLY A 372 22.82 -0.03 -7.57
CA GLY A 372 21.72 0.49 -6.77
C GLY A 372 20.82 1.43 -7.58
N PHE A 373 21.42 2.37 -8.32
CA PHE A 373 20.68 3.29 -9.20
C PHE A 373 19.92 2.57 -10.31
N LEU A 374 20.59 1.70 -11.07
CA LEU A 374 19.97 0.91 -12.14
C LEU A 374 18.81 0.08 -11.61
N SER A 375 18.97 -0.54 -10.44
CA SER A 375 17.93 -1.34 -9.80
C SER A 375 16.68 -0.49 -9.50
N VAL A 376 16.84 0.69 -8.90
CA VAL A 376 15.71 1.58 -8.59
C VAL A 376 15.02 2.05 -9.86
N VAL A 377 15.77 2.50 -10.87
CA VAL A 377 15.21 2.97 -12.13
C VAL A 377 14.44 1.86 -12.84
N LEU A 378 15.07 0.69 -13.00
CA LEU A 378 14.48 -0.43 -13.73
C LEU A 378 13.25 -1.02 -13.05
N CYS A 379 13.12 -0.92 -11.71
CA CYS A 379 11.88 -1.32 -11.03
C CYS A 379 10.65 -0.66 -11.65
N ASN A 380 10.75 0.59 -12.09
CA ASN A 380 9.65 1.34 -12.68
C ASN A 380 9.26 0.85 -14.09
N PHE A 381 10.17 0.19 -14.82
CA PHE A 381 10.00 -0.14 -16.25
C PHE A 381 9.99 -1.64 -16.55
N ALA A 382 10.72 -2.46 -15.79
CA ALA A 382 10.88 -3.90 -16.04
C ALA A 382 9.73 -4.75 -15.47
N GLY A 383 8.51 -4.19 -15.48
CA GLY A 383 7.29 -4.82 -15.00
C GLY A 383 7.07 -4.71 -13.49
N THR A 384 8.06 -5.11 -12.68
CA THR A 384 8.10 -4.98 -11.21
C THR A 384 9.53 -5.10 -10.69
N ASN A 385 9.73 -4.91 -9.39
CA ASN A 385 10.95 -5.29 -8.67
C ASN A 385 11.40 -6.74 -8.96
N ILE A 386 10.49 -7.72 -9.03
CA ILE A 386 10.82 -9.11 -9.40
C ILE A 386 11.37 -9.20 -10.82
N GLY A 387 10.76 -8.51 -11.79
CA GLY A 387 11.24 -8.49 -13.16
C GLY A 387 12.64 -7.88 -13.28
N THR A 388 12.89 -6.82 -12.51
CA THR A 388 14.20 -6.16 -12.42
C THR A 388 15.26 -7.10 -11.84
N THR A 389 14.96 -7.79 -10.74
CA THR A 389 15.87 -8.78 -10.15
C THR A 389 16.25 -9.85 -11.16
N ILE A 390 15.30 -10.42 -11.90
CA ILE A 390 15.59 -11.45 -12.91
C ILE A 390 16.51 -10.89 -13.99
N LEU A 391 16.21 -9.71 -14.52
CA LEU A 391 17.01 -9.09 -15.58
C LEU A 391 18.44 -8.81 -15.11
N LEU A 392 18.59 -8.12 -13.98
CA LEU A 392 19.91 -7.72 -13.47
C LEU A 392 20.72 -8.91 -12.97
N SER A 393 20.10 -9.94 -12.38
CA SER A 393 20.81 -11.19 -12.05
C SER A 393 21.42 -11.82 -13.30
N ARG A 394 20.68 -11.85 -14.42
CA ARG A 394 21.19 -12.37 -15.70
C ARG A 394 22.31 -11.50 -16.27
N VAL A 395 22.22 -10.18 -16.12
CA VAL A 395 23.28 -9.25 -16.54
C VAL A 395 24.56 -9.46 -15.72
N ILE A 396 24.47 -9.64 -14.40
CA ILE A 396 25.62 -9.91 -13.53
C ILE A 396 26.25 -11.27 -13.85
N GLN A 397 25.44 -12.30 -14.10
CA GLN A 397 25.94 -13.63 -14.53
C GLN A 397 26.66 -13.55 -15.88
N ALA A 398 26.08 -12.88 -16.87
CA ALA A 398 26.72 -12.69 -18.17
C ALA A 398 28.00 -11.82 -18.07
N TRP A 399 28.02 -10.83 -17.17
CA TRP A 399 29.21 -10.04 -16.90
C TRP A 399 30.35 -10.89 -16.31
N ALA A 400 30.04 -11.78 -15.37
CA ALA A 400 31.00 -12.74 -14.84
C ALA A 400 31.56 -13.67 -15.94
N GLU A 401 30.72 -14.14 -16.86
CA GLU A 401 31.16 -14.96 -18.01
C GLU A 401 32.10 -14.20 -18.96
N ILE A 402 31.81 -12.92 -19.26
CA ILE A 402 32.68 -12.05 -20.07
C ILE A 402 34.06 -11.88 -19.41
N ARG A 403 34.09 -11.67 -18.10
CA ARG A 403 35.34 -11.50 -17.35
C ARG A 403 36.18 -12.77 -17.28
N ASN A 404 35.53 -13.91 -17.06
CA ASN A 404 36.18 -15.23 -17.10
C ASN A 404 36.78 -15.53 -18.48
N SER A 405 36.03 -15.26 -19.56
CA SER A 405 36.54 -15.48 -20.93
C SER A 405 37.68 -14.54 -21.32
N SER A 406 37.79 -13.37 -20.67
CA SER A 406 38.84 -12.38 -20.93
C SER A 406 40.05 -12.51 -19.99
N ASP A 407 40.06 -13.52 -19.11
CA ASP A 407 41.08 -13.75 -18.07
C ASP A 407 41.29 -12.52 -17.15
N VAL A 408 40.23 -11.75 -16.91
CA VAL A 408 40.25 -10.61 -15.99
C VAL A 408 39.42 -10.93 -14.76
N ALA A 409 40.09 -11.18 -13.64
CA ALA A 409 39.43 -11.49 -12.37
C ALA A 409 38.55 -10.33 -11.87
N ILE A 410 37.35 -10.66 -11.40
CA ILE A 410 36.51 -9.74 -10.62
C ILE A 410 36.90 -9.90 -9.15
N SER A 411 37.11 -8.79 -8.43
CA SER A 411 37.40 -8.89 -7.00
C SER A 411 36.16 -9.25 -6.18
N ASP A 412 36.36 -9.93 -5.04
CA ASP A 412 35.27 -10.34 -4.14
C ASP A 412 34.42 -9.14 -3.69
N ARG A 413 35.07 -8.02 -3.35
CA ARG A 413 34.39 -6.74 -3.06
C ARG A 413 33.49 -6.26 -4.18
N MET A 414 33.98 -6.32 -5.42
CA MET A 414 33.28 -5.78 -6.57
C MET A 414 32.07 -6.63 -6.94
N PHE A 415 32.25 -7.95 -6.95
CA PHE A 415 31.16 -8.88 -7.26
C PHE A 415 30.05 -8.81 -6.20
N TRP A 416 30.39 -8.99 -4.91
CA TRP A 416 29.40 -9.01 -3.84
C TRP A 416 28.83 -7.64 -3.53
N GLY A 417 29.62 -6.56 -3.66
CA GLY A 417 29.11 -5.19 -3.60
C GLY A 417 28.05 -4.94 -4.67
N THR A 418 28.26 -5.45 -5.90
CA THR A 418 27.27 -5.36 -6.97
C THR A 418 25.99 -6.14 -6.60
N VAL A 419 26.13 -7.39 -6.15
CA VAL A 419 24.98 -8.27 -5.83
C VAL A 419 24.14 -7.72 -4.67
N TYR A 420 24.76 -7.32 -3.55
CA TYR A 420 24.01 -6.76 -2.42
C TYR A 420 23.48 -5.35 -2.70
N SER A 421 24.16 -4.57 -3.54
CA SER A 421 23.60 -3.28 -3.97
C SER A 421 22.40 -3.45 -4.87
N MET A 422 22.37 -4.50 -5.69
CA MET A 422 21.16 -4.88 -6.42
C MET A 422 20.06 -5.26 -5.45
N ALA A 423 20.36 -6.06 -4.41
CA ALA A 423 19.39 -6.45 -3.39
C ALA A 423 18.75 -5.22 -2.69
N LEU A 424 19.56 -4.25 -2.27
CA LEU A 424 19.04 -2.98 -1.73
C LEU A 424 18.18 -2.24 -2.75
N GLY A 425 18.69 -2.06 -3.97
CA GLY A 425 18.04 -1.28 -5.00
C GLY A 425 16.71 -1.86 -5.48
N VAL A 426 16.56 -3.19 -5.57
CA VAL A 426 15.28 -3.82 -5.99
C VAL A 426 14.23 -3.80 -4.87
N ASN A 427 14.64 -3.86 -3.60
CA ASN A 427 13.72 -3.72 -2.47
C ASN A 427 13.30 -2.26 -2.30
N TYR A 428 14.24 -1.32 -2.36
CA TYR A 428 13.93 0.09 -2.16
C TYR A 428 13.23 0.67 -3.40
N GLY A 429 13.61 0.22 -4.59
CA GLY A 429 12.96 0.58 -5.85
C GLY A 429 11.46 0.25 -5.89
N ALA A 430 10.99 -0.69 -5.06
CA ALA A 430 9.58 -1.07 -4.95
C ALA A 430 8.65 0.08 -4.52
N PHE A 431 9.18 1.08 -3.79
CA PHE A 431 8.43 2.26 -3.36
C PHE A 431 8.86 3.55 -4.08
N SER A 432 9.51 3.44 -5.25
CA SER A 432 10.05 4.59 -5.98
C SER A 432 8.97 5.44 -6.68
N THR A 433 9.13 5.75 -7.97
CA THR A 433 8.35 6.80 -8.64
C THR A 433 7.06 6.33 -9.30
N ALA A 434 6.88 5.02 -9.49
CA ALA A 434 5.71 4.44 -10.13
C ALA A 434 5.04 3.37 -9.26
N PHE A 435 3.71 3.33 -9.28
CA PHE A 435 2.94 2.26 -8.61
C PHE A 435 3.27 0.87 -9.16
N SER A 436 3.60 0.78 -10.45
CA SER A 436 4.00 -0.46 -11.11
C SER A 436 5.37 -0.96 -10.67
N ALA A 437 6.13 -0.18 -9.91
CA ALA A 437 7.44 -0.61 -9.42
C ALA A 437 7.36 -1.86 -8.53
N SER A 438 6.20 -2.12 -7.92
CA SER A 438 5.92 -3.34 -7.17
C SER A 438 4.45 -3.74 -7.27
N LEU A 439 4.16 -5.03 -7.09
CA LEU A 439 2.76 -5.48 -6.94
C LEU A 439 2.10 -4.85 -5.71
N ALA A 440 2.86 -4.67 -4.64
CA ALA A 440 2.43 -3.98 -3.44
C ALA A 440 1.98 -2.54 -3.72
N GLY A 441 2.68 -1.81 -4.60
CA GLY A 441 2.33 -0.45 -5.00
C GLY A 441 0.99 -0.35 -5.73
N LEU A 442 0.67 -1.34 -6.58
CA LEU A 442 -0.65 -1.42 -7.23
C LEU A 442 -1.77 -1.70 -6.21
N LEU A 443 -1.55 -2.66 -5.31
CA LEU A 443 -2.50 -3.01 -4.25
C LEU A 443 -2.73 -1.84 -3.28
N TRP A 444 -1.65 -1.14 -2.91
CA TRP A 444 -1.67 0.06 -2.07
C TRP A 444 -2.59 1.13 -2.66
N ARG A 445 -2.42 1.45 -3.95
CA ARG A 445 -3.25 2.44 -4.64
C ARG A 445 -4.72 2.04 -4.65
N ASP A 446 -5.02 0.77 -4.92
CA ASP A 446 -6.38 0.27 -5.00
C ASP A 446 -7.08 0.27 -3.62
N ILE A 447 -6.35 -0.07 -2.54
CA ILE A 447 -6.85 0.04 -1.16
C ILE A 447 -7.20 1.49 -0.83
N LEU A 448 -6.30 2.43 -1.13
CA LEU A 448 -6.54 3.85 -0.88
C LEU A 448 -7.75 4.37 -1.65
N SER A 449 -7.88 3.98 -2.92
CA SER A 449 -9.04 4.34 -3.74
C SER A 449 -10.35 3.84 -3.13
N ARG A 450 -10.38 2.62 -2.57
CA ARG A 450 -11.55 2.07 -1.86
C ARG A 450 -11.86 2.82 -0.56
N LYS A 451 -10.88 3.48 0.05
CA LYS A 451 -11.06 4.34 1.23
C LYS A 451 -11.26 5.82 0.87
N HIS A 452 -11.55 6.13 -0.39
CA HIS A 452 -11.74 7.49 -0.92
C HIS A 452 -10.50 8.39 -0.84
N ILE A 453 -9.30 7.81 -0.69
CA ILE A 453 -8.03 8.52 -0.76
C ILE A 453 -7.47 8.30 -2.18
N ARG A 454 -7.53 9.34 -3.02
CA ARG A 454 -6.95 9.28 -4.37
C ARG A 454 -5.55 9.88 -4.36
N VAL A 455 -4.56 9.10 -4.82
CA VAL A 455 -3.18 9.56 -4.97
C VAL A 455 -2.82 9.54 -6.45
N LEU A 456 -2.50 10.69 -7.02
CA LEU A 456 -2.09 10.79 -8.43
C LEU A 456 -0.65 10.28 -8.59
N SER A 457 -0.32 9.69 -9.73
CA SER A 457 1.04 9.18 -10.00
C SER A 457 2.12 10.26 -9.86
N ARG A 458 1.81 11.51 -10.21
CA ARG A 458 2.73 12.64 -10.04
C ARG A 458 2.95 12.99 -8.57
N GLU A 459 1.90 12.93 -7.75
CA GLU A 459 2.03 13.18 -6.30
C GLU A 459 2.82 12.06 -5.64
N PHE A 460 2.54 10.81 -6.02
CA PHE A 460 3.28 9.65 -5.56
C PHE A 460 4.77 9.77 -5.86
N ALA A 461 5.13 10.09 -7.11
CA ALA A 461 6.51 10.30 -7.50
C ALA A 461 7.16 11.46 -6.72
N LYS A 462 6.48 12.60 -6.57
CA LYS A 462 7.00 13.78 -5.86
C LYS A 462 7.31 13.49 -4.39
N VAL A 463 6.45 12.74 -3.71
CA VAL A 463 6.65 12.39 -2.29
C VAL A 463 7.73 11.32 -2.14
N ASN A 464 7.73 10.30 -2.99
CA ASN A 464 8.67 9.19 -2.83
C ASN A 464 10.07 9.48 -3.36
N LEU A 465 10.25 10.39 -4.32
CA LEU A 465 11.57 10.73 -4.87
C LEU A 465 12.60 11.16 -3.82
N PRO A 466 12.31 12.10 -2.89
CA PRO A 466 13.26 12.44 -1.83
C PRO A 466 13.49 11.27 -0.85
N ILE A 467 12.45 10.46 -0.58
CA ILE A 467 12.53 9.30 0.32
C ILE A 467 13.48 8.25 -0.25
N ILE A 468 13.31 7.87 -1.53
CA ILE A 468 14.16 6.88 -2.19
C ILE A 468 15.58 7.40 -2.39
N ALA A 469 15.75 8.69 -2.70
CA ALA A 469 17.08 9.29 -2.85
C ALA A 469 17.87 9.21 -1.53
N MET A 470 17.25 9.59 -0.41
CA MET A 470 17.87 9.48 0.92
C MET A 470 18.15 8.01 1.27
N ALA A 471 17.15 7.14 1.12
CA ALA A 471 17.28 5.72 1.47
C ALA A 471 18.40 5.02 0.69
N MET A 472 18.48 5.24 -0.63
CA MET A 472 19.53 4.67 -1.47
C MET A 472 20.91 5.25 -1.16
N THR A 473 21.00 6.56 -0.91
CA THR A 473 22.27 7.19 -0.57
C THR A 473 22.84 6.57 0.71
N VAL A 474 22.02 6.48 1.76
CA VAL A 474 22.44 5.88 3.04
C VAL A 474 22.76 4.40 2.86
N GLY A 475 21.86 3.64 2.22
CA GLY A 475 22.05 2.20 2.00
C GLY A 475 23.33 1.88 1.23
N CYS A 476 23.60 2.59 0.13
CA CYS A 476 24.82 2.39 -0.65
C CYS A 476 26.07 2.83 0.11
N VAL A 477 26.06 3.95 0.85
CA VAL A 477 27.22 4.42 1.63
C VAL A 477 27.57 3.41 2.72
N VAL A 478 26.57 2.90 3.44
CA VAL A 478 26.79 1.89 4.48
C VAL A 478 27.31 0.59 3.86
N LEU A 479 26.71 0.15 2.75
CA LEU A 479 27.16 -1.06 2.06
C LEU A 479 28.60 -0.92 1.54
N ILE A 480 28.99 0.26 1.04
CA ILE A 480 30.39 0.53 0.67
C ILE A 480 31.29 0.30 1.88
N GLY A 481 31.00 0.94 3.02
CA GLY A 481 31.79 0.77 4.24
C GLY A 481 31.89 -0.69 4.68
N GLU A 482 30.76 -1.41 4.68
CA GLU A 482 30.70 -2.82 5.03
C GLU A 482 31.54 -3.71 4.11
N ILE A 483 31.43 -3.54 2.79
CA ILE A 483 32.20 -4.31 1.80
C ILE A 483 33.71 -4.06 1.96
N TYR A 484 34.12 -2.82 2.24
CA TYR A 484 35.54 -2.54 2.49
C TYR A 484 36.07 -3.21 3.77
N ILE A 485 35.23 -3.36 4.79
CA ILE A 485 35.59 -3.98 6.08
C ILE A 485 35.58 -5.51 5.98
N MET A 486 34.54 -6.10 5.38
CA MET A 486 34.29 -7.55 5.48
C MET A 486 34.90 -8.37 4.33
N ARG A 487 35.23 -7.74 3.20
CA ARG A 487 35.61 -8.43 1.95
C ARG A 487 37.01 -8.01 1.49
N HIS A 488 37.63 -8.80 0.62
CA HIS A 488 38.99 -8.59 0.13
C HIS A 488 39.08 -8.30 -1.38
N ASP A 489 40.24 -7.82 -1.83
CA ASP A 489 40.48 -7.49 -3.24
C ASP A 489 40.86 -8.71 -4.12
N GLY A 490 41.06 -9.89 -3.52
CA GLY A 490 41.29 -11.14 -4.25
C GLY A 490 40.11 -11.56 -5.14
N PRO A 491 40.32 -12.52 -6.06
CA PRO A 491 39.27 -13.01 -6.95
C PRO A 491 38.09 -13.57 -6.16
N TYR A 492 36.86 -13.31 -6.63
CA TYR A 492 35.66 -13.85 -6.02
C TYR A 492 35.53 -15.37 -6.27
N SER A 493 34.92 -16.09 -5.33
CA SER A 493 34.50 -17.48 -5.50
C SER A 493 33.01 -17.62 -5.20
N LEU A 494 32.30 -18.43 -5.99
CA LEU A 494 30.89 -18.77 -5.78
C LEU A 494 30.71 -19.77 -4.64
#